data_AF-A0A6L9U6X2-F1
#
_entry.id   AF-A0A6L9U6X2-F1
#
_cell.length_a   1.000
_cell.length_b   1.000
_cell.length_c   1.000
_cell.angle_alpha   90.00
_cell.angle_beta   90.00
_cell.angle_gamma   90.00
#
_symmetry.space_group_name_H-M   'P 1'
#
loop_
_entity.id
_entity.type
_entity.pdbx_description
1 polymer ?
#
loop_
_entity_poly.entity_id
_entity_poly.type
_entity_poly.pdbx_seq_one_letter_code
_entity_poly.pdbx_strand_id
1 'polypeptide(L)'
;MEKTILLDLLREIEATYQADGIGKARVRMANDMGVPQPYISKWLGTKNIRPQTPDAKYAVKIYALYEQVTGKTPAVHLTTKDSDPYIQRVITLMEGMDDEQKRQVTQTVEAFVIVHERQKATVS
;
A
#
# COMPACT_ATOMS: atom_id res chain seq x y z
N MET A 1 -9.47 -10.32 -5.43
CA MET A 1 -10.38 -9.43 -4.67
C MET A 1 -9.72 -8.12 -4.24
N GLU A 2 -8.40 -8.07 -3.99
CA GLU A 2 -7.65 -6.84 -3.66
C GLU A 2 -7.71 -5.73 -4.72
N LYS A 3 -7.82 -6.12 -5.99
CA LYS A 3 -7.76 -5.21 -7.14
C LYS A 3 -8.90 -4.17 -7.19
N THR A 4 -10.05 -4.50 -6.65
CA THR A 4 -11.20 -3.58 -6.58
C THR A 4 -11.02 -2.56 -5.45
N ILE A 5 -10.43 -2.98 -4.34
CA ILE A 5 -10.25 -2.16 -3.13
C ILE A 5 -9.40 -0.92 -3.42
N LEU A 6 -8.26 -1.06 -4.10
CA LEU A 6 -7.37 0.08 -4.38
C LEU A 6 -8.02 1.14 -5.26
N LEU A 7 -8.87 0.72 -6.22
CA LEU A 7 -9.58 1.64 -7.09
C LEU A 7 -10.67 2.40 -6.32
N ASP A 8 -11.36 1.73 -5.41
CA ASP A 8 -12.41 2.33 -4.59
C ASP A 8 -11.83 3.34 -3.59
N LEU A 9 -10.68 3.04 -2.99
CA LEU A 9 -9.96 4.02 -2.15
C LEU A 9 -9.55 5.26 -2.93
N LEU A 10 -9.03 5.09 -4.16
CA LEU A 10 -8.68 6.23 -5.02
C LEU A 10 -9.90 7.10 -5.37
N ARG A 11 -11.08 6.50 -5.56
CA ARG A 11 -12.32 7.24 -5.82
C ARG A 11 -12.77 8.05 -4.61
N GLU A 12 -12.64 7.49 -3.41
CA GLU A 12 -13.00 8.20 -2.18
C GLU A 12 -12.02 9.37 -1.90
N ILE A 13 -10.72 9.17 -2.15
CA ILE A 13 -9.72 10.26 -2.11
C ILE A 13 -10.09 11.36 -3.11
N GLU A 14 -10.40 10.99 -4.37
CA GLU A 14 -10.79 11.96 -5.40
C GLU A 14 -12.02 12.75 -4.96
N ALA A 15 -13.05 12.08 -4.44
CA ALA A 15 -14.27 12.72 -3.95
C ALA A 15 -14.00 13.69 -2.79
N THR A 16 -13.12 13.32 -1.87
CA THR A 16 -12.75 14.18 -0.73
C THR A 16 -12.05 15.45 -1.21
N TYR A 17 -11.06 15.32 -2.09
CA TYR A 17 -10.39 16.49 -2.67
C TYR A 17 -11.28 17.34 -3.56
N GLN A 18 -12.28 16.75 -4.22
CA GLN A 18 -13.29 17.52 -4.95
C GLN A 18 -14.19 18.31 -3.98
N ALA A 19 -14.57 17.72 -2.84
CA ALA A 19 -15.38 18.36 -1.82
C ALA A 19 -14.65 19.53 -1.14
N ASP A 20 -13.32 19.44 -0.97
CA ASP A 20 -12.50 20.53 -0.43
C ASP A 20 -12.50 21.78 -1.33
N GLY A 21 -12.85 21.65 -2.62
CA GLY A 21 -12.90 22.76 -3.57
C GLY A 21 -11.53 23.34 -3.99
N ILE A 22 -10.42 22.80 -3.47
CA ILE A 22 -9.07 23.31 -3.74
C ILE A 22 -8.47 22.59 -4.95
N GLY A 23 -8.44 23.29 -6.08
CA GLY A 23 -7.67 22.91 -7.27
C GLY A 23 -8.17 21.66 -8.00
N LYS A 24 -7.29 21.08 -8.83
CA LYS A 24 -7.61 19.85 -9.59
C LYS A 24 -7.28 18.63 -8.72
N ALA A 25 -8.31 17.96 -8.19
CA ALA A 25 -8.17 16.80 -7.30
C ALA A 25 -7.12 15.78 -7.78
N ARG A 26 -7.17 15.36 -9.06
CA ARG A 26 -6.20 14.40 -9.63
C ARG A 26 -4.75 14.88 -9.69
N VAL A 27 -4.53 16.19 -9.81
CA VAL A 27 -3.19 16.78 -9.76
C VAL A 27 -2.66 16.73 -8.33
N ARG A 28 -3.51 17.05 -7.34
CA ARG A 28 -3.16 16.94 -5.92
C ARG A 28 -2.82 15.50 -5.56
N MET A 29 -3.68 14.54 -5.92
CA MET A 29 -3.41 13.10 -5.71
C MET A 29 -2.07 12.67 -6.31
N ALA A 30 -1.74 13.13 -7.51
CA ALA A 30 -0.48 12.80 -8.16
C ALA A 30 0.72 13.36 -7.37
N ASN A 31 0.64 14.60 -6.93
CA ASN A 31 1.67 15.26 -6.13
C ASN A 31 1.84 14.59 -4.77
N ASP A 32 0.74 14.35 -4.05
CA ASP A 32 0.77 13.81 -2.69
C ASP A 32 1.27 12.37 -2.65
N MET A 33 0.97 11.55 -3.67
CA MET A 33 1.55 10.20 -3.78
C MET A 33 2.95 10.17 -4.43
N GLY A 34 3.43 11.30 -4.95
CA GLY A 34 4.66 11.35 -5.74
C GLY A 34 4.62 10.41 -6.94
N VAL A 35 3.54 10.46 -7.74
CA VAL A 35 3.37 9.69 -8.98
C VAL A 35 3.04 10.61 -10.15
N PRO A 36 3.38 10.24 -11.40
CA PRO A 36 2.98 11.04 -12.57
C PRO A 36 1.46 11.14 -12.68
N GLN A 37 0.94 12.35 -12.95
CA GLN A 37 -0.51 12.59 -13.14
C GLN A 37 -1.19 11.62 -14.14
N PRO A 38 -0.55 11.20 -15.26
CA PRO A 38 -1.15 10.21 -16.15
C PRO A 38 -1.54 8.88 -15.46
N TYR A 39 -0.88 8.52 -14.35
CA TYR A 39 -1.19 7.28 -13.63
C TYR A 39 -2.51 7.40 -12.88
N ILE A 40 -2.76 8.53 -12.23
CA ILE A 40 -4.07 8.83 -11.61
C ILE A 40 -5.18 8.77 -12.66
N SER A 41 -4.98 9.42 -13.80
CA SER A 41 -5.95 9.42 -14.91
C SER A 41 -6.17 8.03 -15.50
N LYS A 42 -5.12 7.20 -15.57
CA LYS A 42 -5.20 5.80 -16.00
C LYS A 42 -5.99 4.96 -14.99
N TRP A 43 -5.78 5.16 -13.70
CA TRP A 43 -6.44 4.36 -12.67
C TRP A 43 -7.92 4.71 -12.52
N LEU A 44 -8.23 5.99 -12.36
CA LEU A 44 -9.60 6.47 -12.20
C LEU A 44 -10.40 6.49 -13.51
N GLY A 45 -9.71 6.34 -14.65
CA GLY A 45 -10.29 6.46 -15.97
C GLY A 45 -10.64 7.90 -16.35
N THR A 46 -10.89 8.11 -17.62
CA THR A 46 -11.39 9.38 -18.18
C THR A 46 -12.52 9.09 -19.16
N LYS A 47 -13.08 10.11 -19.83
CA LYS A 47 -14.14 9.93 -20.83
C LYS A 47 -13.80 8.89 -21.90
N ASN A 48 -12.51 8.76 -22.27
CA ASN A 48 -12.04 7.88 -23.34
C ASN A 48 -11.20 6.69 -22.82
N ILE A 49 -10.94 6.59 -21.52
CA ILE A 49 -10.04 5.59 -20.93
C ILE A 49 -10.78 4.87 -19.82
N ARG A 50 -10.94 3.55 -19.94
CA ARG A 50 -11.54 2.75 -18.87
C ARG A 50 -10.64 2.75 -17.63
N PRO A 51 -11.21 2.83 -16.41
CA PRO A 51 -10.46 2.70 -15.16
C PRO A 51 -9.63 1.42 -15.12
N GLN A 52 -8.45 1.50 -14.52
CA GLN A 52 -7.53 0.38 -14.35
C GLN A 52 -7.13 0.26 -12.88
N THR A 53 -7.13 -0.94 -12.35
CA THR A 53 -6.61 -1.16 -11.00
C THR A 53 -5.12 -0.78 -10.91
N PRO A 54 -4.70 -0.01 -9.89
CA PRO A 54 -3.29 0.23 -9.60
C PRO A 54 -2.51 -1.05 -9.30
N ASP A 55 -1.25 -1.11 -9.72
CA ASP A 55 -0.36 -2.21 -9.34
C ASP A 55 -0.15 -2.25 -7.82
N ALA A 56 0.10 -3.45 -7.27
CA ALA A 56 0.30 -3.67 -5.83
C ALA A 56 1.43 -2.80 -5.23
N LYS A 57 2.46 -2.44 -6.02
CA LYS A 57 3.54 -1.52 -5.58
C LYS A 57 3.05 -0.13 -5.18
N TYR A 58 1.85 0.27 -5.59
CA TYR A 58 1.23 1.54 -5.20
C TYR A 58 0.29 1.41 -4.00
N ALA A 59 0.00 0.19 -3.53
CA ALA A 59 -0.97 -0.04 -2.45
C ALA A 59 -0.63 0.74 -1.19
N VAL A 60 0.62 0.68 -0.73
CA VAL A 60 1.08 1.41 0.48
C VAL A 60 0.87 2.92 0.34
N LYS A 61 1.18 3.50 -0.83
CA LYS A 61 0.99 4.93 -1.09
C LYS A 61 -0.49 5.30 -1.09
N ILE A 62 -1.34 4.46 -1.65
CA ILE A 62 -2.80 4.68 -1.71
C ILE A 62 -3.40 4.56 -0.31
N TYR A 63 -2.98 3.58 0.49
CA TYR A 63 -3.43 3.43 1.87
C TYR A 63 -3.02 4.62 2.74
N ALA A 64 -1.77 5.04 2.67
CA ALA A 64 -1.28 6.19 3.41
C ALA A 64 -2.02 7.48 3.02
N LEU A 65 -2.22 7.71 1.71
CA LEU A 65 -2.96 8.88 1.26
C LEU A 65 -4.43 8.83 1.68
N TYR A 66 -5.06 7.66 1.62
CA TYR A 66 -6.44 7.48 2.05
C TYR A 66 -6.63 7.90 3.51
N GLU A 67 -5.77 7.40 4.40
CA GLU A 67 -5.82 7.72 5.82
C GLU A 67 -5.56 9.21 6.07
N GLN A 68 -4.56 9.78 5.39
CA GLN A 68 -4.25 11.21 5.50
C GLN A 68 -5.42 12.11 5.07
N VAL A 69 -6.12 11.75 4.01
CA VAL A 69 -7.16 12.60 3.39
C VAL A 69 -8.52 12.41 4.06
N THR A 70 -8.88 11.16 4.39
CA THR A 70 -10.21 10.83 4.89
C THR A 70 -10.27 10.70 6.41
N GLY A 71 -9.11 10.58 7.08
CA GLY A 71 -9.02 10.25 8.51
C GLY A 71 -9.43 8.82 8.85
N LYS A 72 -9.70 7.98 7.83
CA LYS A 72 -10.13 6.60 8.01
C LYS A 72 -8.96 5.65 7.76
N THR A 73 -8.76 4.69 8.65
CA THR A 73 -7.80 3.62 8.41
C THR A 73 -8.34 2.69 7.31
N PRO A 74 -7.63 2.51 6.19
CA PRO A 74 -8.09 1.63 5.12
C PRO A 74 -8.14 0.19 5.64
N ALA A 75 -9.14 -0.57 5.20
CA ALA A 75 -9.21 -2.00 5.46
C ALA A 75 -8.11 -2.72 4.65
N VAL A 76 -6.88 -2.68 5.17
CA VAL A 76 -5.75 -3.39 4.60
C VAL A 76 -6.02 -4.87 4.81
N HIS A 77 -6.41 -5.55 3.74
CA HIS A 77 -6.34 -7.00 3.72
C HIS A 77 -4.86 -7.33 3.59
N LEU A 78 -4.13 -7.29 4.71
CA LEU A 78 -2.84 -7.95 4.82
C LEU A 78 -3.15 -9.42 4.60
N THR A 79 -2.93 -9.85 3.36
CA THR A 79 -3.24 -11.15 2.79
C THR A 79 -4.74 -11.43 2.61
N THR A 80 -5.14 -11.59 1.36
CA THR A 80 -6.36 -12.30 0.94
C THR A 80 -6.40 -13.70 1.55
N LYS A 81 -7.58 -14.32 1.65
CA LYS A 81 -7.94 -15.64 2.24
C LYS A 81 -7.06 -16.89 1.97
N ASP A 82 -5.88 -16.76 1.37
CA ASP A 82 -4.72 -17.65 1.57
C ASP A 82 -3.81 -17.17 2.72
N SER A 83 -4.27 -16.16 3.46
CA SER A 83 -3.64 -15.46 4.58
C SER A 83 -3.22 -16.44 5.68
N ASP A 84 -1.99 -16.90 5.53
CA ASP A 84 -1.33 -17.90 6.35
C ASP A 84 -1.53 -17.58 7.84
N PRO A 85 -2.07 -18.53 8.65
CA PRO A 85 -2.16 -18.38 10.10
C PRO A 85 -0.84 -17.96 10.75
N TYR A 86 0.29 -18.32 10.14
CA TYR A 86 1.62 -17.91 10.56
C TYR A 86 1.86 -16.41 10.35
N ILE A 87 1.49 -15.85 9.20
CA ILE A 87 1.62 -14.41 8.92
C ILE A 87 0.75 -13.62 9.91
N GLN A 88 -0.49 -14.07 10.15
CA GLN A 88 -1.37 -13.46 11.13
C GLN A 88 -0.76 -13.49 12.54
N ARG A 89 -0.20 -14.64 12.94
CA ARG A 89 0.47 -14.77 14.23
C ARG A 89 1.67 -13.83 14.35
N VAL A 90 2.47 -13.67 13.29
CA VAL A 90 3.61 -12.74 13.29
C VAL A 90 3.13 -11.29 13.41
N ILE A 91 2.09 -10.90 12.67
CA ILE A 91 1.49 -9.55 12.76
C ILE A 91 1.03 -9.28 14.20
N THR A 92 0.25 -10.18 14.80
CA THR A 92 -0.22 -10.03 16.19
C THR A 92 0.92 -9.92 17.19
N LEU A 93 2.00 -10.70 17.02
CA LEU A 93 3.18 -10.58 17.87
C LEU A 93 3.86 -9.22 17.70
N MET A 94 3.98 -8.73 16.47
CA MET A 94 4.60 -7.43 16.17
C MET A 94 3.75 -6.25 16.66
N GLU A 95 2.42 -6.35 16.65
CA GLU A 95 1.54 -5.29 17.20
C GLU A 95 1.74 -5.07 18.70
N GLY A 96 2.11 -6.12 19.44
CA GLY A 96 2.44 -6.03 20.87
C GLY A 96 3.85 -5.52 21.18
N MET A 97 4.67 -5.26 20.16
CA MET A 97 6.06 -4.82 20.32
C MET A 97 6.21 -3.30 20.22
N ASP A 98 7.16 -2.76 20.98
CA ASP A 98 7.63 -1.38 20.79
C ASP A 98 8.54 -1.26 19.55
N ASP A 99 8.88 -0.02 19.18
CA ASP A 99 9.65 0.28 17.96
C ASP A 99 11.08 -0.27 18.01
N GLU A 100 11.68 -0.36 19.20
CA GLU A 100 13.03 -0.90 19.37
C GLU A 100 13.02 -2.42 19.20
N GLN A 101 12.03 -3.09 19.77
CA GLN A 101 11.81 -4.53 19.59
C GLN A 101 11.53 -4.88 18.13
N LYS A 102 10.68 -4.10 17.44
CA LYS A 102 10.43 -4.28 16.00
C LYS A 102 11.70 -4.12 15.18
N ARG A 103 12.56 -3.15 15.54
CA ARG A 103 13.85 -2.93 14.87
C ARG A 103 14.80 -4.11 15.05
N GLN A 104 14.91 -4.66 16.26
CA GLN A 104 15.76 -5.82 16.54
C GLN A 104 15.29 -7.07 15.78
N VAL A 105 13.97 -7.33 15.74
CA VAL A 105 13.40 -8.42 14.93
C VAL A 105 13.74 -8.24 13.46
N THR A 106 13.56 -7.03 12.92
CA THR A 106 13.88 -6.70 11.52
C THR A 106 15.35 -7.00 11.20
N GLN A 107 16.28 -6.50 12.02
CA GLN A 107 17.71 -6.74 11.83
C GLN A 107 18.07 -8.22 11.87
N THR A 108 17.44 -8.99 12.76
CA THR A 108 17.66 -10.44 12.87
C THR A 108 17.20 -11.18 11.63
N VAL A 109 16.02 -10.82 11.09
CA VAL A 109 15.49 -11.40 9.86
C VAL A 109 16.38 -11.05 8.66
N GLU A 110 16.82 -9.80 8.54
CA GLU A 110 17.74 -9.36 7.47
C GLU A 110 19.05 -10.15 7.50
N ALA A 111 19.65 -10.32 8.68
CA ALA A 111 20.87 -11.12 8.84
C ALA A 111 20.65 -12.58 8.42
N PHE A 112 19.52 -13.18 8.79
CA PHE A 112 19.18 -14.56 8.43
C PHE A 112 19.03 -14.73 6.91
N VAL A 113 18.34 -13.80 6.24
CA VAL A 113 18.19 -13.81 4.78
C VAL A 113 19.55 -13.74 4.08
N ILE A 114 20.43 -12.84 4.52
CA ILE A 114 21.78 -12.69 3.94
C ILE A 114 22.59 -13.99 4.07
N VAL A 115 22.56 -14.63 5.24
CA VAL A 115 23.30 -15.89 5.48
C VAL A 115 22.73 -17.01 4.62
N HIS A 116 21.40 -17.12 4.53
CA HIS A 116 20.73 -18.16 3.76
C HIS A 116 21.01 -18.05 2.25
N GLU A 117 20.99 -16.84 1.70
CA GLU A 117 21.31 -16.59 0.28
C GLU A 117 22.77 -16.90 -0.04
N ARG A 118 23.70 -16.56 0.86
CA ARG A 118 25.12 -16.94 0.71
C ARG A 118 25.33 -18.46 0.70
N GLN A 119 24.59 -19.19 1.53
CA GLN A 119 24.66 -20.65 1.55
C GLN A 119 24.14 -21.27 0.25
N LYS A 120 23.03 -20.76 -0.31
CA LYS A 120 22.53 -21.21 -1.62
C LYS A 120 23.51 -20.96 -2.76
N ALA A 121 24.17 -19.80 -2.78
CA ALA A 121 25.15 -19.43 -3.79
C ALA A 121 26.46 -20.25 -3.71
N THR A 122 26.75 -20.88 -2.57
CA THR A 122 27.95 -21.71 -2.38
C THR A 122 27.72 -23.17 -2.81
N VAL A 123 26.45 -23.58 -2.97
CA VAL A 123 26.03 -24.96 -3.27
C VAL A 123 25.53 -25.10 -4.72
N SER A 124 25.48 -24.02 -5.49
CA SER A 124 25.18 -24.00 -6.94
C SER A 124 26.46 -23.79 -7.76
#